data_AF-A0A9Q0N7F4-F1
#
_entry.id   AF-A0A9Q0N7F4-F1
#
_cell.length_a   1.000
_cell.length_b   1.000
_cell.length_c   1.000
_cell.angle_alpha   90.00
_cell.angle_beta   90.00
_cell.angle_gamma   90.00
#
_symmetry.space_group_name_H-M   'P 1'
#
loop_
_entity.id
_entity.type
_entity.pdbx_description
1 polymer ?
#
loop_
_entity_poly.entity_id
_entity_poly.type
_entity_poly.pdbx_seq_one_letter_code
_entity_poly.pdbx_strand_id
1 'polypeptide(L)'
;MSEVLELEATLRENFGTGNARDLRRKGYVPAVIYGAGREVLAVSVAEKEITKYYRKPGFISTVINLKLDGNTHKVLPKEIQLHPVTDIVRHVDFVNLEQKVQKMQVPIVYEGKDRALGIKRGGFFNIIKRTITLLCDVNNIPKNVTIDVSNMHIGQSLKAKNIILPEGTKLAAQSDFILATIIGRKGNKAEGEEIAAEAANYPFCTIEPNLGRVSVADERLQKLASIAGSAKIIPAYIEFVDIAGLVKGASAGEGKGNKFLSHIKEVDAILHVLRCFEDDDITHVYNRIDPIEDAEIIETELMLADLESVEKRLRNAEKHLKSGDKTLKEQVELLKEVQSSLQEGRPVRDLIGTYSKASLDQLQLLTSKPILYACNVSEKDAVLGNKLTKLVDKKTQAENAKYVIISSKIEADIAVLESPEEKLEFLNSMDLTETGLNKIIKEVYNLLDLKSFFTIGPKEAHAWTFKNGILAPRAAGIIHTDFEKGFIRAEIISYNDYINLDGEAKAKEAGKMRLEGKDYKMQDGDVVHFRFNV
;
A
#
# COMPACT_ATOMS: atom_id res chain seq x y z
N MET A 1 -10.95 34.75 -15.00
CA MET A 1 -12.09 34.92 -14.07
C MET A 1 -12.93 33.66 -14.11
N SER A 2 -13.18 33.03 -12.97
CA SER A 2 -14.03 31.84 -12.84
C SER A 2 -15.50 32.24 -12.98
N GLU A 3 -16.23 31.58 -13.87
CA GLU A 3 -17.69 31.67 -13.92
C GLU A 3 -18.25 31.24 -12.56
N VAL A 4 -19.07 32.06 -11.91
CA VAL A 4 -19.76 31.67 -10.69
C VAL A 4 -21.02 30.90 -11.12
N LEU A 5 -21.10 29.64 -10.73
CA LEU A 5 -22.25 28.78 -11.04
C LEU A 5 -23.33 28.97 -9.99
N GLU A 6 -24.61 29.04 -10.38
CA GLU A 6 -25.72 29.00 -9.44
C GLU A 6 -26.38 27.62 -9.46
N LEU A 7 -26.55 27.00 -8.29
CA LEU A 7 -27.26 25.73 -8.13
C LEU A 7 -28.31 25.85 -7.02
N GLU A 8 -29.47 25.23 -7.22
CA GLU A 8 -30.47 25.06 -6.17
C GLU A 8 -30.24 23.76 -5.42
N ALA A 9 -30.38 23.81 -4.10
CA ALA A 9 -30.31 22.64 -3.24
C ALA A 9 -31.42 22.63 -2.18
N THR A 10 -31.73 21.44 -1.70
CA THR A 10 -32.72 21.20 -0.65
C THR A 10 -32.09 20.46 0.52
N LEU A 11 -32.48 20.79 1.75
CA LEU A 11 -31.98 20.10 2.95
C LEU A 11 -32.48 18.66 2.98
N ARG A 12 -31.61 17.74 3.42
CA ARG A 12 -31.97 16.33 3.58
C ARG A 12 -32.11 15.97 5.05
N GLU A 13 -33.30 15.54 5.43
CA GLU A 13 -33.59 15.02 6.77
C GLU A 13 -33.37 13.50 6.88
N ASN A 14 -33.38 12.79 5.73
CA ASN A 14 -33.30 11.33 5.67
C ASN A 14 -31.93 10.83 5.16
N PHE A 15 -31.31 9.93 5.94
CA PHE A 15 -29.97 9.39 5.71
C PHE A 15 -30.01 7.89 5.35
N GLY A 16 -28.90 7.34 4.84
CA GLY A 16 -28.77 5.91 4.51
C GLY A 16 -28.82 5.55 3.02
N THR A 17 -28.37 4.33 2.69
CA THR A 17 -28.17 3.83 1.32
C THR A 17 -29.48 3.69 0.53
N GLY A 18 -30.57 3.28 1.19
CA GLY A 18 -31.91 3.19 0.59
C GLY A 18 -32.46 4.55 0.17
N ASN A 19 -32.47 5.52 1.10
CA ASN A 19 -32.93 6.89 0.83
C ASN A 19 -32.12 7.57 -0.28
N ALA A 20 -30.80 7.37 -0.31
CA ALA A 20 -29.95 7.86 -1.39
C ALA A 20 -30.29 7.24 -2.75
N ARG A 21 -30.74 5.98 -2.79
CA ARG A 21 -31.16 5.32 -4.03
C ARG A 21 -32.49 5.88 -4.55
N ASP A 22 -33.45 6.14 -3.66
CA ASP A 22 -34.74 6.72 -4.04
C ASP A 22 -34.62 8.17 -4.47
N LEU A 23 -33.73 8.93 -3.84
CA LEU A 23 -33.44 10.32 -4.22
C LEU A 23 -32.83 10.40 -5.63
N ARG A 24 -31.92 9.48 -5.97
CA ARG A 24 -31.38 9.33 -7.34
C ARG A 24 -32.43 8.91 -8.36
N ARG A 25 -33.37 8.03 -7.99
CA ARG A 25 -34.50 7.67 -8.87
C ARG A 25 -35.40 8.88 -9.18
N LYS A 26 -35.49 9.85 -8.28
CA LYS A 26 -36.24 11.09 -8.46
C LYS A 26 -35.46 12.18 -9.23
N GLY A 27 -34.24 11.87 -9.71
CA GLY A 27 -33.41 12.81 -10.48
C GLY A 27 -32.62 13.80 -9.63
N TYR A 28 -32.38 13.49 -8.36
CA TYR A 28 -31.56 14.29 -7.46
C TYR A 28 -30.30 13.53 -7.04
N VAL A 29 -29.23 14.27 -6.79
CA VAL A 29 -27.95 13.75 -6.32
C VAL A 29 -27.78 14.13 -4.86
N PRO A 30 -27.47 13.15 -3.97
CA PRO A 30 -27.09 13.45 -2.60
C PRO A 30 -25.76 14.19 -2.58
N ALA A 31 -25.67 15.26 -1.79
CA ALA A 31 -24.46 16.03 -1.61
C ALA A 31 -24.26 16.43 -0.14
N VAL A 32 -23.02 16.78 0.20
CA VAL A 32 -22.63 17.16 1.55
C VAL A 32 -21.79 18.43 1.50
N ILE A 33 -22.11 19.41 2.34
CA ILE A 33 -21.34 20.65 2.49
C ILE A 33 -20.51 20.55 3.78
N TYR A 34 -19.20 20.53 3.65
CA TYR A 34 -18.23 20.51 4.75
C TYR A 34 -17.68 21.91 5.05
N GLY A 35 -17.29 22.17 6.30
CA GLY A 35 -16.37 23.24 6.67
C GLY A 35 -16.98 24.49 7.31
N ALA A 36 -16.08 25.34 7.81
CA ALA A 36 -16.28 26.60 8.56
C ALA A 36 -16.69 26.51 10.04
N GLY A 37 -16.36 25.41 10.74
CA GLY A 37 -16.65 25.28 12.18
C GLY A 37 -18.14 25.14 12.52
N ARG A 38 -18.96 24.81 11.51
CA ARG A 38 -20.40 24.51 11.63
C ARG A 38 -20.67 23.02 11.38
N GLU A 39 -21.87 22.59 11.74
CA GLU A 39 -22.38 21.25 11.48
C GLU A 39 -22.41 20.95 9.97
N VAL A 40 -22.11 19.69 9.64
CA VAL A 40 -22.10 19.20 8.26
C VAL A 40 -23.52 19.21 7.71
N LEU A 41 -23.74 19.93 6.61
CA LEU A 41 -25.07 20.03 5.99
C LEU A 41 -25.22 18.97 4.90
N ALA A 42 -26.18 18.07 5.06
CA ALA A 42 -26.59 17.14 4.03
C ALA A 42 -27.66 17.78 3.14
N VAL A 43 -27.38 17.88 1.84
CA VAL A 43 -28.25 18.53 0.86
C VAL A 43 -28.49 17.64 -0.35
N SER A 44 -29.50 17.93 -1.13
CA SER A 44 -29.74 17.33 -2.44
C SER A 44 -29.80 18.38 -3.52
N VAL A 45 -29.28 18.03 -4.68
CA VAL A 45 -29.05 18.92 -5.82
C VAL A 45 -29.55 18.21 -7.07
N ALA A 46 -30.15 18.93 -8.02
CA ALA A 46 -30.71 18.32 -9.22
C ALA A 46 -29.61 17.66 -10.07
N GLU A 47 -29.80 16.40 -10.46
CA GLU A 47 -28.82 15.62 -11.22
C GLU A 47 -28.49 16.29 -12.56
N LYS A 48 -29.51 16.81 -13.24
CA LYS A 48 -29.38 17.46 -14.56
C LYS A 48 -28.46 18.68 -14.50
N GLU A 49 -28.56 19.47 -13.43
CA GLU A 49 -27.75 20.67 -13.25
C GLU A 49 -26.28 20.28 -13.04
N ILE A 50 -25.98 19.30 -12.19
CA ILE A 50 -24.58 18.88 -11.97
C ILE A 50 -23.98 18.18 -13.19
N THR A 51 -24.77 17.33 -13.85
CA THR A 51 -24.35 16.56 -15.03
C THR A 51 -23.89 17.49 -16.17
N LYS A 52 -24.48 18.68 -16.29
CA LYS A 52 -24.13 19.70 -17.28
C LYS A 52 -22.72 20.29 -17.10
N TYR A 53 -22.19 20.30 -15.87
CA TYR A 53 -20.94 20.99 -15.56
C TYR A 53 -19.81 20.07 -15.11
N TYR A 54 -20.08 18.90 -14.51
CA TYR A 54 -18.99 18.06 -13.98
C TYR A 54 -18.00 17.56 -15.04
N ARG A 55 -18.45 17.39 -16.29
CA ARG A 55 -17.59 17.01 -17.43
C ARG A 55 -16.75 18.18 -17.98
N LYS A 56 -17.00 19.42 -17.56
CA LYS A 56 -16.24 20.58 -18.02
C LYS A 56 -14.88 20.64 -17.30
N PRO A 57 -13.79 20.93 -18.03
CA PRO A 57 -12.48 21.15 -17.41
C PRO A 57 -12.54 22.23 -16.34
N GLY A 58 -12.06 21.93 -15.13
CA GLY A 58 -12.00 22.88 -14.02
C GLY A 58 -13.27 23.00 -13.18
N PHE A 59 -14.22 22.06 -13.27
CA PHE A 59 -15.41 22.05 -12.41
C PHE A 59 -15.07 22.00 -10.91
N ILE A 60 -14.07 21.20 -10.50
CA ILE A 60 -13.57 21.14 -9.12
C ILE A 60 -13.02 22.51 -8.64
N SER A 61 -12.55 23.34 -9.56
CA SER A 61 -12.06 24.70 -9.27
C SER A 61 -13.11 25.79 -9.48
N THR A 62 -14.37 25.44 -9.72
CA THR A 62 -15.45 26.39 -9.97
C THR A 62 -16.17 26.72 -8.67
N VAL A 63 -16.31 28.03 -8.38
CA VAL A 63 -17.09 28.51 -7.23
C VAL A 63 -18.58 28.41 -7.56
N ILE A 64 -19.33 27.79 -6.66
CA ILE A 64 -20.76 27.55 -6.80
C ILE A 64 -21.51 28.32 -5.71
N ASN A 65 -22.47 29.14 -6.11
CA ASN A 65 -23.49 29.70 -5.23
C ASN A 65 -24.63 28.69 -5.09
N LEU A 66 -24.66 27.98 -3.98
CA LEU A 66 -25.63 26.96 -3.68
C LEU A 66 -26.77 27.57 -2.85
N LYS A 67 -27.95 27.73 -3.47
CA LYS A 67 -29.14 28.32 -2.85
C LYS A 67 -29.85 27.24 -2.04
N LEU A 68 -29.90 27.42 -0.72
CA LEU A 68 -30.54 26.53 0.24
C LEU A 68 -31.50 27.35 1.11
N ASP A 69 -32.80 27.07 1.03
CA ASP A 69 -33.85 27.70 1.85
C ASP A 69 -33.78 29.24 1.89
N GLY A 70 -33.48 29.87 0.74
CA GLY A 70 -33.36 31.32 0.59
C GLY A 70 -31.98 31.91 0.96
N ASN A 71 -31.08 31.12 1.54
CA ASN A 71 -29.69 31.50 1.81
C ASN A 71 -28.75 31.04 0.70
N THR A 72 -27.73 31.85 0.38
CA THR A 72 -26.71 31.48 -0.61
C THR A 72 -25.43 31.03 0.09
N HIS A 73 -25.06 29.76 -0.10
CA HIS A 73 -23.80 29.21 0.36
C HIS A 73 -22.78 29.22 -0.77
N LYS A 74 -21.68 29.96 -0.60
CA LYS A 74 -20.55 29.89 -1.54
C LYS A 74 -19.76 28.62 -1.25
N VAL A 75 -19.77 27.69 -2.18
CA VAL A 75 -19.12 26.39 -2.03
C VAL A 75 -18.22 26.06 -3.21
N LEU A 76 -17.31 25.13 -2.99
CA LEU A 76 -16.45 24.57 -4.03
C LEU A 76 -16.55 23.04 -4.05
N PRO A 77 -16.72 22.39 -5.22
CA PRO A 77 -16.69 20.94 -5.28
C PRO A 77 -15.34 20.40 -4.81
N LYS A 78 -15.37 19.49 -3.85
CA LYS A 78 -14.22 18.78 -3.29
C LYS A 78 -14.00 17.46 -4.00
N GLU A 79 -15.06 16.67 -4.11
CA GLU A 79 -15.04 15.31 -4.62
C GLU A 79 -16.37 14.98 -5.29
N ILE A 80 -16.31 14.16 -6.35
CA ILE A 80 -17.47 13.74 -7.12
C ILE A 80 -17.37 12.25 -7.32
N GLN A 81 -18.36 11.51 -6.81
CA GLN A 81 -18.45 10.07 -7.00
C GLN A 81 -19.32 9.77 -8.20
N LEU A 82 -18.79 9.01 -9.16
CA LEU A 82 -19.51 8.59 -10.36
C LEU A 82 -19.98 7.14 -10.24
N HIS A 83 -21.03 6.81 -10.98
CA HIS A 83 -21.39 5.42 -11.21
C HIS A 83 -20.28 4.74 -12.04
N PRO A 84 -19.74 3.58 -11.63
CA PRO A 84 -18.59 2.94 -12.28
C PRO A 84 -18.82 2.44 -13.72
N VAL A 85 -19.99 2.69 -14.31
CA VAL A 85 -20.38 2.16 -15.62
C VAL A 85 -21.12 3.22 -16.44
N THR A 86 -22.04 3.95 -15.81
CA THR A 86 -22.89 4.93 -16.52
C THR A 86 -22.37 6.36 -16.42
N ASP A 87 -21.29 6.60 -15.66
CA ASP A 87 -20.72 7.92 -15.36
C ASP A 87 -21.70 8.94 -14.77
N ILE A 88 -22.87 8.49 -14.30
CA ILE A 88 -23.86 9.34 -13.65
C ILE A 88 -23.33 9.76 -12.27
N VAL A 89 -23.50 11.03 -11.92
CA VAL A 89 -23.07 11.53 -10.62
C VAL A 89 -23.88 10.89 -9.50
N ARG A 90 -23.21 10.15 -8.60
CA ARG A 90 -23.82 9.46 -7.46
C ARG A 90 -23.74 10.27 -6.17
N HIS A 91 -22.70 11.06 -5.98
CA HIS A 91 -22.52 11.89 -4.80
C HIS A 91 -21.61 13.08 -5.11
N VAL A 92 -21.83 14.22 -4.44
CA VAL A 92 -20.94 15.38 -4.52
C VAL A 92 -20.62 15.93 -3.14
N ASP A 93 -19.34 16.14 -2.89
CA ASP A 93 -18.84 16.77 -1.69
C ASP A 93 -18.48 18.22 -2.01
N PHE A 94 -18.98 19.15 -1.20
CA PHE A 94 -18.74 20.59 -1.31
C PHE A 94 -17.99 21.09 -0.09
N VAL A 95 -17.10 22.07 -0.26
CA VAL A 95 -16.48 22.81 0.85
C VAL A 95 -17.04 24.22 0.89
N ASN A 96 -17.49 24.66 2.07
CA ASN A 96 -17.94 26.03 2.29
C ASN A 96 -16.76 27.02 2.28
N LEU A 97 -16.93 28.14 1.58
CA LEU A 97 -15.91 29.13 1.27
C LEU A 97 -16.03 30.41 2.13
N GLU A 98 -16.16 30.26 3.46
CA GLU A 98 -16.27 31.41 4.38
C GLU A 98 -14.92 32.10 4.67
N GLN A 99 -13.81 31.38 4.54
CA GLN A 99 -12.46 31.94 4.73
C GLN A 99 -11.97 32.59 3.44
N LYS A 100 -11.45 33.82 3.52
CA LYS A 100 -10.95 34.55 2.32
C LYS A 100 -9.84 33.82 1.56
N VAL A 101 -9.01 33.02 2.25
CA VAL A 101 -7.87 32.30 1.64
C VAL A 101 -7.99 30.81 1.93
N GLN A 102 -7.84 29.97 0.90
CA GLN A 102 -7.99 28.52 1.02
C GLN A 102 -6.87 27.76 0.31
N LYS A 103 -6.57 26.56 0.82
CA LYS A 103 -5.67 25.59 0.17
C LYS A 103 -6.42 24.87 -0.94
N MET A 104 -5.95 25.04 -2.16
CA MET A 104 -6.55 24.49 -3.38
C MET A 104 -5.55 23.63 -4.13
N GLN A 105 -5.97 22.46 -4.61
CA GLN A 105 -5.19 21.68 -5.57
C GLN A 105 -5.53 22.17 -6.98
N VAL A 106 -4.54 22.75 -7.65
CA VAL A 106 -4.70 23.35 -8.99
C VAL A 106 -3.90 22.51 -9.99
N PRO A 107 -4.47 22.15 -11.15
CA PRO A 107 -3.76 21.38 -12.17
C PRO A 107 -2.63 22.19 -12.81
N ILE A 108 -1.54 21.50 -13.17
CA ILE A 108 -0.39 22.08 -13.86
C ILE A 108 -0.47 21.75 -15.35
N VAL A 109 -0.33 22.77 -16.20
CA VAL A 109 -0.22 22.63 -17.66
C VAL A 109 1.20 22.99 -18.05
N TYR A 110 1.97 22.02 -18.56
CA TYR A 110 3.30 22.31 -19.11
C TYR A 110 3.18 22.61 -20.61
N GLU A 111 3.55 23.82 -21.02
CA GLU A 111 3.53 24.28 -22.40
C GLU A 111 4.90 24.12 -23.07
N GLY A 112 4.89 23.85 -24.37
CA GLY A 112 6.14 23.74 -25.13
C GLY A 112 6.92 22.45 -24.91
N LYS A 113 6.29 21.41 -24.31
CA LYS A 113 6.88 20.08 -24.09
C LYS A 113 7.61 19.58 -25.34
N ASP A 114 6.91 19.46 -26.47
CA ASP A 114 7.47 18.90 -27.71
C ASP A 114 8.58 19.77 -28.34
N ARG A 115 8.66 21.05 -27.94
CA ARG A 115 9.69 22.00 -28.39
C ARG A 115 10.88 22.08 -27.44
N ALA A 116 10.80 21.45 -26.27
CA ALA A 116 11.86 21.47 -25.26
C ALA A 116 13.19 21.04 -25.86
N LEU A 117 14.24 21.85 -25.66
CA LEU A 117 15.58 21.58 -26.21
C LEU A 117 16.09 20.18 -25.86
N GLY A 118 15.79 19.72 -24.65
CA GLY A 118 16.15 18.38 -24.20
C GLY A 118 15.38 17.26 -24.89
N ILE A 119 14.10 17.47 -25.26
CA ILE A 119 13.34 16.49 -26.06
C ILE A 119 13.88 16.42 -27.48
N LYS A 120 14.18 17.57 -28.10
CA LYS A 120 14.79 17.62 -29.44
C LYS A 120 16.14 16.90 -29.50
N ARG A 121 16.86 16.82 -28.39
CA ARG A 121 18.13 16.08 -28.24
C ARG A 121 17.94 14.61 -27.85
N GLY A 122 16.74 14.06 -27.98
CA GLY A 122 16.45 12.64 -27.72
C GLY A 122 16.11 12.31 -26.26
N GLY A 123 15.87 13.32 -25.42
CA GLY A 123 15.36 13.14 -24.08
C GLY A 123 13.85 12.93 -24.02
N PHE A 124 13.37 12.42 -22.89
CA PHE A 124 11.95 12.23 -22.59
C PHE A 124 11.54 13.16 -21.44
N PHE A 125 10.37 13.80 -21.58
CA PHE A 125 9.83 14.70 -20.56
C PHE A 125 9.03 13.92 -19.51
N ASN A 126 9.58 13.84 -18.31
CA ASN A 126 9.01 13.12 -17.19
C ASN A 126 8.26 14.08 -16.24
N ILE A 127 6.96 13.86 -16.06
CA ILE A 127 6.10 14.67 -15.20
C ILE A 127 6.02 14.02 -13.82
N ILE A 128 6.55 14.67 -12.79
CA ILE A 128 6.55 14.19 -11.41
C ILE A 128 5.26 14.59 -10.68
N LYS A 129 4.76 15.81 -10.93
CA LYS A 129 3.49 16.29 -10.37
C LYS A 129 2.56 16.84 -11.45
N ARG A 130 1.29 16.45 -11.37
CA ARG A 130 0.22 16.94 -12.27
C ARG A 130 -0.64 18.04 -11.64
N THR A 131 -0.55 18.20 -10.32
CA THR A 131 -1.25 19.22 -9.54
C THR A 131 -0.31 19.88 -8.55
N ILE A 132 -0.62 21.10 -8.16
CA ILE A 132 0.12 21.87 -7.16
C ILE A 132 -0.84 22.46 -6.13
N THR A 133 -0.45 22.45 -4.86
CA THR A 133 -1.28 23.00 -3.78
C THR A 133 -0.94 24.47 -3.58
N LEU A 134 -1.90 25.34 -3.86
CA LEU A 134 -1.78 26.79 -3.70
C LEU A 134 -2.68 27.28 -2.55
N LEU A 135 -2.21 28.28 -1.83
CA LEU A 135 -3.01 29.19 -1.04
C LEU A 135 -3.47 30.31 -1.97
N CYS A 136 -4.76 30.38 -2.24
CA CYS A 136 -5.35 31.41 -3.10
C CYS A 136 -6.60 32.02 -2.46
N ASP A 137 -6.90 33.26 -2.82
CA ASP A 137 -8.17 33.88 -2.46
C ASP A 137 -9.31 33.11 -3.13
N VAL A 138 -10.40 32.89 -2.40
CA VAL A 138 -11.60 32.21 -2.90
C VAL A 138 -12.16 32.87 -4.16
N ASN A 139 -12.06 34.19 -4.28
CA ASN A 139 -12.56 34.93 -5.42
C ASN A 139 -11.57 34.92 -6.61
N ASN A 140 -10.36 34.39 -6.41
CA ASN A 140 -9.31 34.36 -7.42
C ASN A 140 -8.59 32.99 -7.45
N ILE A 141 -9.37 31.92 -7.61
CA ILE A 141 -8.85 30.56 -7.78
C ILE A 141 -8.40 30.38 -9.24
N PRO A 142 -7.11 30.08 -9.49
CA PRO A 142 -6.63 29.86 -10.85
C PRO A 142 -7.18 28.53 -11.40
N LYS A 143 -7.57 28.52 -12.68
CA LYS A 143 -8.05 27.31 -13.38
C LYS A 143 -6.94 26.27 -13.56
N ASN A 144 -5.73 26.74 -13.82
CA ASN A 144 -4.51 25.96 -13.96
C ASN A 144 -3.28 26.83 -13.64
N VAL A 145 -2.12 26.19 -13.47
CA VAL A 145 -0.81 26.85 -13.47
C VAL A 145 -0.10 26.44 -14.75
N THR A 146 0.12 27.41 -15.64
CA THR A 146 0.85 27.18 -16.90
C THR A 146 2.34 27.38 -16.68
N ILE A 147 3.15 26.42 -17.11
CA ILE A 147 4.61 26.49 -17.02
C ILE A 147 5.22 26.21 -18.39
N ASP A 148 5.98 27.17 -18.91
CA ASP A 148 6.74 26.99 -20.15
C ASP A 148 7.99 26.13 -19.87
N VAL A 149 8.13 25.03 -20.61
CA VAL A 149 9.25 24.10 -20.52
C VAL A 149 10.08 24.03 -21.81
N SER A 150 9.84 24.94 -22.76
CA SER A 150 10.48 24.97 -24.08
C SER A 150 12.01 25.07 -24.02
N ASN A 151 12.56 25.68 -22.96
CA ASN A 151 14.00 25.85 -22.79
C ASN A 151 14.65 24.81 -21.88
N MET A 152 13.90 23.79 -21.45
CA MET A 152 14.48 22.76 -20.58
C MET A 152 15.44 21.85 -21.36
N HIS A 153 16.60 21.57 -20.76
CA HIS A 153 17.64 20.67 -21.26
C HIS A 153 17.55 19.27 -20.62
N ILE A 154 18.21 18.28 -21.23
CA ILE A 154 18.38 16.95 -20.63
C ILE A 154 19.11 17.10 -19.27
N GLY A 155 18.63 16.38 -18.25
CA GLY A 155 19.12 16.44 -16.88
C GLY A 155 18.53 17.60 -16.06
N GLN A 156 17.84 18.55 -16.69
CA GLN A 156 17.30 19.70 -15.98
C GLN A 156 15.99 19.36 -15.24
N SER A 157 15.92 19.80 -13.99
CA SER A 157 14.74 19.65 -13.13
C SER A 157 14.01 20.98 -12.93
N LEU A 158 12.72 21.00 -13.22
CA LEU A 158 11.83 22.12 -12.94
C LEU A 158 11.37 22.06 -11.49
N LYS A 159 11.82 23.01 -10.67
CA LYS A 159 11.49 23.10 -9.23
C LYS A 159 10.31 24.04 -9.00
N ALA A 160 9.51 23.75 -7.98
CA ALA A 160 8.32 24.51 -7.63
C ALA A 160 8.62 25.98 -7.28
N LYS A 161 9.79 26.29 -6.69
CA LYS A 161 10.17 27.69 -6.43
C LYS A 161 10.50 28.50 -7.69
N ASN A 162 10.82 27.83 -8.79
CA ASN A 162 11.26 28.46 -10.04
C ASN A 162 10.11 28.70 -11.03
N ILE A 163 8.87 28.49 -10.60
CA ILE A 163 7.69 28.70 -11.44
C ILE A 163 7.08 30.07 -11.16
N ILE A 164 6.53 30.68 -12.20
CA ILE A 164 5.74 31.90 -12.05
C ILE A 164 4.34 31.46 -11.61
N LEU A 165 3.96 31.87 -10.40
CA LEU A 165 2.63 31.60 -9.87
C LEU A 165 1.62 32.65 -10.38
N PRO A 166 0.36 32.28 -10.60
CA PRO A 166 -0.70 33.24 -10.89
C PRO A 166 -0.84 34.30 -9.80
N GLU A 167 -1.21 35.54 -10.18
CA GLU A 167 -1.35 36.65 -9.24
C GLU A 167 -2.30 36.32 -8.08
N GLY A 168 -1.90 36.69 -6.86
CA GLY A 168 -2.69 36.45 -5.65
C GLY A 168 -2.60 35.01 -5.10
N THR A 169 -1.68 34.19 -5.60
CA THR A 169 -1.48 32.82 -5.12
C THR A 169 -0.11 32.61 -4.47
N LYS A 170 -0.05 31.74 -3.47
CA LYS A 170 1.19 31.33 -2.78
C LYS A 170 1.27 29.81 -2.74
N LEU A 171 2.47 29.25 -2.77
CA LEU A 171 2.64 27.81 -2.56
C LEU A 171 2.26 27.45 -1.12
N ALA A 172 1.45 26.41 -0.95
CA ALA A 172 1.06 25.93 0.38
C ALA A 172 2.16 25.12 1.07
N ALA A 173 3.10 24.58 0.29
CA ALA A 173 4.23 23.80 0.79
C ALA A 173 5.41 24.70 1.16
N GLN A 174 6.06 24.39 2.28
CA GLN A 174 7.25 25.11 2.76
C GLN A 174 8.57 24.56 2.17
N SER A 175 8.56 23.34 1.63
CA SER A 175 9.72 22.69 1.01
C SER A 175 9.72 22.84 -0.51
N ASP A 176 10.91 23.01 -1.10
CA ASP A 176 11.11 23.07 -2.56
C ASP A 176 11.08 21.65 -3.15
N PHE A 177 10.22 21.39 -4.13
CA PHE A 177 10.02 20.07 -4.74
C PHE A 177 10.04 20.15 -6.27
N ILE A 178 10.28 19.03 -6.93
CA ILE A 178 10.39 18.95 -8.40
C ILE A 178 9.01 18.68 -9.02
N LEU A 179 8.69 19.39 -10.10
CA LEU A 179 7.44 19.29 -10.86
C LEU A 179 7.59 18.41 -12.09
N ALA A 180 8.68 18.59 -12.85
CA ALA A 180 8.99 17.83 -14.05
C ALA A 180 10.50 17.82 -14.32
N THR A 181 10.97 16.84 -15.10
CA THR A 181 12.38 16.68 -15.49
C THR A 181 12.47 16.24 -16.95
N ILE A 182 13.58 16.53 -17.63
CA ILE A 182 13.89 15.89 -18.92
C ILE A 182 15.02 14.90 -18.72
N ILE A 183 14.78 13.63 -19.07
CA ILE A 183 15.72 12.53 -18.89
C ILE A 183 16.27 12.13 -20.25
N GLY A 184 17.57 11.92 -20.39
CA GLY A 184 18.17 11.47 -21.65
C GLY A 184 17.87 10.00 -21.93
N ARG A 185 17.74 9.60 -23.20
CA ARG A 185 17.81 8.18 -23.58
C ARG A 185 19.24 7.67 -23.38
N LYS A 186 19.43 6.60 -22.61
CA LYS A 186 20.68 5.84 -22.62
C LYS A 186 20.76 5.08 -23.96
N GLY A 187 21.74 5.45 -24.79
CA GLY A 187 22.08 4.77 -26.04
C GLY A 187 23.55 5.03 -26.39
N ASN A 188 24.21 3.98 -26.89
CA ASN A 188 25.64 3.77 -27.14
C ASN A 188 26.57 4.99 -27.29
N LYS A 189 27.73 4.85 -26.63
CA LYS A 189 28.90 5.75 -26.59
C LYS A 189 29.23 6.44 -27.92
N ALA A 190 29.42 7.76 -27.84
CA ALA A 190 30.45 8.50 -28.57
C ALA A 190 31.08 9.50 -27.57
N GLU A 191 32.40 9.54 -27.56
CA GLU A 191 33.26 10.27 -26.61
C GLU A 191 33.14 11.79 -26.75
N GLY A 192 33.24 12.50 -25.61
CA GLY A 192 33.52 13.94 -25.56
C GLY A 192 32.58 14.72 -24.64
N GLU A 193 33.16 15.24 -23.55
CA GLU A 193 32.62 16.22 -22.60
C GLU A 193 31.78 15.65 -21.43
N GLU A 194 32.51 15.37 -20.34
CA GLU A 194 32.00 15.43 -18.97
C GLU A 194 31.26 16.75 -18.74
N ILE A 195 30.02 16.67 -18.26
CA ILE A 195 29.46 17.36 -17.07
C ILE A 195 27.96 17.03 -17.02
N ALA A 196 27.48 16.72 -15.81
CA ALA A 196 26.12 16.30 -15.45
C ALA A 196 25.79 14.80 -15.58
N ALA A 197 26.77 13.95 -15.27
CA ALA A 197 26.53 12.63 -14.67
C ALA A 197 26.22 12.81 -13.17
N GLU A 198 25.02 13.29 -12.81
CA GLU A 198 24.65 13.39 -11.39
C GLU A 198 23.12 13.45 -11.19
N ALA A 199 22.42 12.36 -11.52
CA ALA A 199 21.02 12.18 -11.10
C ALA A 199 20.56 10.70 -11.05
N ALA A 200 21.49 9.73 -11.05
CA ALA A 200 21.15 8.30 -10.93
C ALA A 200 21.36 7.73 -9.51
N ASN A 201 21.91 8.51 -8.57
CA ASN A 201 22.32 8.03 -7.24
C ASN A 201 21.65 8.83 -6.11
N TYR A 202 20.32 8.77 -5.99
CA TYR A 202 19.63 9.16 -4.75
C TYR A 202 18.70 8.02 -4.34
N PRO A 203 19.04 7.22 -3.31
CA PRO A 203 18.30 5.99 -3.03
C PRO A 203 16.95 6.20 -2.34
N PHE A 204 16.53 7.42 -1.99
CA PHE A 204 15.41 7.62 -1.05
C PHE A 204 14.51 8.80 -1.42
N CYS A 205 13.65 8.61 -2.41
CA CYS A 205 12.65 9.61 -2.80
C CYS A 205 11.26 9.01 -3.08
N THR A 206 10.77 8.13 -2.21
CA THR A 206 9.33 7.84 -2.12
C THR A 206 8.90 8.10 -0.68
N ILE A 207 7.97 9.06 -0.50
CA ILE A 207 7.48 9.49 0.83
C ILE A 207 6.19 8.74 1.20
N GLU A 208 5.45 8.23 0.20
CA GLU A 208 4.33 7.32 0.38
C GLU A 208 4.78 5.94 -0.10
N PRO A 209 4.51 4.87 0.66
CA PRO A 209 4.97 3.54 0.28
C PRO A 209 4.25 3.07 -0.98
N ASN A 210 4.97 2.44 -1.90
CA ASN A 210 4.33 1.81 -3.05
C ASN A 210 3.66 0.52 -2.59
N LEU A 211 2.36 0.38 -2.87
CA LEU A 211 1.61 -0.84 -2.60
C LEU A 211 1.62 -1.72 -3.84
N GLY A 212 2.23 -2.89 -3.75
CA GLY A 212 2.21 -3.93 -4.77
C GLY A 212 1.39 -5.13 -4.32
N ARG A 213 0.37 -5.52 -5.08
CA ARG A 213 -0.41 -6.72 -4.79
C ARG A 213 -0.01 -7.84 -5.74
N VAL A 214 0.38 -8.99 -5.19
CA VAL A 214 0.85 -10.14 -5.98
C VAL A 214 -0.01 -11.36 -5.69
N SER A 215 -0.41 -12.07 -6.74
CA SER A 215 -1.19 -13.30 -6.62
C SER A 215 -0.33 -14.46 -6.11
N VAL A 216 -0.91 -15.29 -5.26
CA VAL A 216 -0.27 -16.48 -4.71
C VAL A 216 -0.56 -17.65 -5.63
N ALA A 217 0.49 -18.24 -6.18
CA ALA A 217 0.37 -19.42 -7.03
C ALA A 217 0.04 -20.66 -6.18
N ASP A 218 -1.20 -21.14 -6.28
CA ASP A 218 -1.67 -22.36 -5.62
C ASP A 218 -2.31 -23.31 -6.65
N GLU A 219 -1.66 -24.44 -6.92
CA GLU A 219 -2.14 -25.45 -7.85
C GLU A 219 -3.46 -26.09 -7.41
N ARG A 220 -3.75 -26.11 -6.10
CA ARG A 220 -4.97 -26.69 -5.55
C ARG A 220 -6.20 -25.96 -6.08
N LEU A 221 -6.12 -24.63 -6.16
CA LEU A 221 -7.20 -23.79 -6.67
C LEU A 221 -7.55 -24.13 -8.12
N GLN A 222 -6.53 -24.33 -8.97
CA GLN A 222 -6.72 -24.69 -10.38
C GLN A 222 -7.41 -26.05 -10.53
N LYS A 223 -6.97 -27.05 -9.75
CA LYS A 223 -7.59 -28.39 -9.74
C LYS A 223 -9.05 -28.35 -9.28
N LEU A 224 -9.34 -27.60 -8.21
CA LEU A 224 -10.70 -27.43 -7.71
C LEU A 224 -11.61 -26.73 -8.72
N ALA A 225 -11.12 -25.66 -9.35
CA ALA A 225 -11.84 -24.92 -10.38
C ALA A 225 -12.18 -25.78 -11.60
N SER A 226 -11.25 -26.64 -12.02
CA SER A 226 -11.45 -27.56 -13.15
C SER A 226 -12.56 -28.58 -12.86
N ILE A 227 -12.61 -29.14 -11.65
CA ILE A 227 -13.64 -30.12 -11.25
C ILE A 227 -15.02 -29.44 -11.17
N ALA A 228 -15.07 -28.24 -10.60
CA ALA A 228 -16.32 -27.50 -10.42
C ALA A 228 -16.84 -26.82 -11.68
N GLY A 229 -16.05 -26.80 -12.77
CA GLY A 229 -16.37 -26.05 -13.98
C GLY A 229 -16.49 -24.54 -13.73
N SER A 230 -15.65 -23.99 -12.85
CA SER A 230 -15.72 -22.59 -12.44
C SER A 230 -15.39 -21.64 -13.60
N ALA A 231 -16.26 -20.67 -13.86
CA ALA A 231 -16.06 -19.69 -14.93
C ALA A 231 -14.93 -18.69 -14.64
N LYS A 232 -14.61 -18.44 -13.37
CA LYS A 232 -13.55 -17.51 -12.94
C LYS A 232 -12.70 -18.11 -11.84
N ILE A 233 -11.39 -17.88 -11.89
CA ILE A 233 -10.43 -18.29 -10.86
C ILE A 233 -9.86 -17.03 -10.21
N ILE A 234 -9.98 -16.93 -8.89
CA ILE A 234 -9.53 -15.78 -8.09
C ILE A 234 -8.49 -16.29 -7.09
N PRO A 235 -7.19 -16.03 -7.31
CA PRO A 235 -6.15 -16.44 -6.38
C PRO A 235 -6.19 -15.62 -5.10
N ALA A 236 -5.53 -16.13 -4.07
CA ALA A 236 -5.18 -15.35 -2.89
C ALA A 236 -4.11 -14.32 -3.26
N TYR A 237 -3.96 -13.28 -2.45
CA TYR A 237 -2.98 -12.22 -2.71
C TYR A 237 -2.15 -11.90 -1.46
N ILE A 238 -0.91 -11.49 -1.69
CA ILE A 238 -0.07 -10.81 -0.70
C ILE A 238 0.09 -9.36 -1.12
N GLU A 239 0.11 -8.48 -0.13
CA GLU A 239 0.42 -7.06 -0.31
C GLU A 239 1.85 -6.80 0.15
N PHE A 240 2.65 -6.26 -0.75
CA PHE A 240 3.99 -5.76 -0.49
C PHE A 240 3.92 -4.24 -0.37
N VAL A 241 4.50 -3.74 0.71
CA VAL A 241 4.62 -2.31 0.97
C VAL A 241 6.09 -1.97 0.78
N ASP A 242 6.41 -1.27 -0.29
CA ASP A 242 7.76 -0.79 -0.57
C ASP A 242 8.08 0.37 0.38
N ILE A 243 9.05 0.15 1.26
CA ILE A 243 9.49 1.13 2.22
C ILE A 243 10.93 1.53 1.85
N ALA A 244 11.17 2.83 1.67
CA ALA A 244 12.46 3.40 1.26
C ALA A 244 13.59 3.20 2.29
N GLY A 245 14.63 2.41 2.01
CA GLY A 245 15.64 1.97 3.01
C GLY A 245 16.16 3.00 4.04
N LEU A 246 16.46 2.50 5.24
CA LEU A 246 17.00 3.33 6.32
C LEU A 246 18.51 3.56 6.12
N VAL A 247 18.95 4.74 6.53
CA VAL A 247 20.37 5.06 6.73
C VAL A 247 20.65 5.15 8.23
N LYS A 248 21.91 4.94 8.61
CA LYS A 248 22.39 5.14 9.99
C LYS A 248 21.96 6.51 10.51
N GLY A 249 21.38 6.54 11.71
CA GLY A 249 20.85 7.75 12.37
C GLY A 249 19.38 8.05 12.08
N ALA A 250 18.63 7.13 11.45
CA ALA A 250 17.20 7.33 11.17
C ALA A 250 16.34 7.45 12.44
N SER A 251 16.77 6.83 13.54
CA SER A 251 16.13 6.91 14.86
C SER A 251 16.36 8.25 15.59
N ALA A 252 17.42 9.00 15.26
CA ALA A 252 17.81 10.23 15.96
C ALA A 252 16.90 11.46 15.69
N GLY A 253 15.76 11.27 15.01
CA GLY A 253 14.68 12.27 14.92
C GLY A 253 14.91 13.45 13.97
N GLU A 254 16.11 13.65 13.44
CA GLU A 254 16.43 14.73 12.50
C GLU A 254 16.17 14.33 11.02
N GLY A 255 14.94 13.93 10.66
CA GLY A 255 14.61 13.76 9.24
C GLY A 255 13.44 12.84 8.86
N LYS A 256 13.50 12.32 7.63
CA LYS A 256 12.49 11.42 7.01
C LYS A 256 12.42 10.02 7.65
N GLY A 257 13.39 9.66 8.52
CA GLY A 257 13.47 8.35 9.18
C GLY A 257 12.26 7.99 10.04
N ASN A 258 11.71 8.93 10.81
CA ASN A 258 10.52 8.68 11.63
C ASN A 258 9.25 8.35 10.81
N LYS A 259 9.13 8.88 9.59
CA LYS A 259 8.01 8.53 8.68
C LYS A 259 8.17 7.12 8.10
N PHE A 260 9.39 6.70 7.85
CA PHE A 260 9.67 5.33 7.41
C PHE A 260 9.30 4.32 8.51
N LEU A 261 9.73 4.58 9.75
CA LEU A 261 9.45 3.71 10.89
C LEU A 261 7.94 3.57 11.15
N SER A 262 7.14 4.61 10.87
CA SER A 262 5.68 4.49 10.96
C SER A 262 5.08 3.53 9.93
N HIS A 263 5.62 3.44 8.71
CA HIS A 263 5.13 2.49 7.70
C HIS A 263 5.48 1.05 8.06
N ILE A 264 6.64 0.80 8.69
CA ILE A 264 6.97 -0.54 9.20
C ILE A 264 5.98 -0.98 10.28
N LYS A 265 5.42 -0.06 11.07
CA LYS A 265 4.42 -0.42 12.09
C LYS A 265 3.16 -1.04 11.48
N GLU A 266 2.81 -0.63 10.26
CA GLU A 266 1.60 -1.01 9.54
C GLU A 266 1.69 -2.39 8.86
N VAL A 267 2.90 -2.96 8.72
CA VAL A 267 3.10 -4.27 8.08
C VAL A 267 3.25 -5.41 9.08
N ASP A 268 2.96 -6.66 8.67
CA ASP A 268 3.04 -7.83 9.55
C ASP A 268 4.44 -8.48 9.60
N ALA A 269 5.23 -8.34 8.54
CA ALA A 269 6.58 -8.88 8.41
C ALA A 269 7.46 -7.92 7.59
N ILE A 270 8.78 -8.06 7.76
CA ILE A 270 9.77 -7.26 7.04
C ILE A 270 10.51 -8.17 6.05
N LEU A 271 10.47 -7.81 4.77
CA LEU A 271 11.32 -8.39 3.73
C LEU A 271 12.58 -7.52 3.61
N HIS A 272 13.69 -7.96 4.18
CA HIS A 272 14.94 -7.22 4.13
C HIS A 272 15.78 -7.66 2.93
N VAL A 273 15.78 -6.84 1.89
CA VAL A 273 16.61 -7.09 0.71
C VAL A 273 18.06 -6.72 1.03
N LEU A 274 18.98 -7.66 0.85
CA LEU A 274 20.42 -7.50 1.07
C LEU A 274 21.18 -7.60 -0.24
N ARG A 275 22.16 -6.71 -0.44
CA ARG A 275 23.04 -6.77 -1.61
C ARG A 275 24.06 -7.88 -1.42
N CYS A 276 23.91 -8.95 -2.20
CA CYS A 276 24.81 -10.11 -2.21
C CYS A 276 25.48 -10.29 -3.58
N PHE A 277 25.81 -9.20 -4.27
CA PHE A 277 26.55 -9.24 -5.53
C PHE A 277 27.51 -8.06 -5.65
N GLU A 278 28.63 -8.31 -6.33
CA GLU A 278 29.61 -7.31 -6.72
C GLU A 278 29.27 -6.78 -8.11
N ASP A 279 29.32 -5.46 -8.27
CA ASP A 279 29.12 -4.78 -9.55
C ASP A 279 29.85 -3.43 -9.49
N ASP A 280 30.86 -3.26 -10.35
CA ASP A 280 31.73 -2.07 -10.39
C ASP A 280 30.97 -0.81 -10.81
N ASP A 281 29.81 -0.95 -11.48
CA ASP A 281 28.97 0.16 -11.92
C ASP A 281 28.00 0.64 -10.81
N ILE A 282 27.91 -0.06 -9.68
CA ILE A 282 26.95 0.24 -8.60
C ILE A 282 27.69 0.55 -7.30
N THR A 283 27.69 1.83 -6.92
CA THR A 283 28.30 2.27 -5.66
C THR A 283 27.50 1.83 -4.43
N HIS A 284 28.20 1.50 -3.35
CA HIS A 284 27.60 1.23 -2.04
C HIS A 284 27.70 2.48 -1.16
N VAL A 285 26.73 2.71 -0.28
CA VAL A 285 26.71 3.90 0.62
C VAL A 285 28.00 4.01 1.45
N TYR A 286 28.59 2.87 1.81
CA TYR A 286 29.83 2.78 2.58
C TYR A 286 31.05 2.36 1.74
N ASN A 287 30.97 2.40 0.41
CA ASN A 287 32.03 1.98 -0.53
C ASN A 287 32.58 0.56 -0.32
N ARG A 288 31.86 -0.29 0.41
CA ARG A 288 32.12 -1.73 0.60
C ARG A 288 30.78 -2.45 0.65
N ILE A 289 30.70 -3.62 0.00
CA ILE A 289 29.53 -4.50 0.06
C ILE A 289 29.69 -5.41 1.26
N ASP A 290 28.81 -5.27 2.25
CA ASP A 290 28.74 -6.17 3.40
C ASP A 290 27.29 -6.36 3.84
N PRO A 291 26.63 -7.45 3.44
CA PRO A 291 25.22 -7.67 3.77
C PRO A 291 24.98 -7.92 5.26
N ILE A 292 26.01 -8.26 6.05
CA ILE A 292 25.89 -8.46 7.50
C ILE A 292 25.84 -7.11 8.18
N GLU A 293 26.79 -6.23 7.84
CA GLU A 293 26.82 -4.86 8.34
C GLU A 293 25.55 -4.08 7.95
N ASP A 294 25.07 -4.24 6.71
CA ASP A 294 23.82 -3.64 6.25
C ASP A 294 22.62 -4.12 7.09
N ALA A 295 22.52 -5.42 7.36
CA ALA A 295 21.45 -5.99 8.19
C ALA A 295 21.52 -5.48 9.65
N GLU A 296 22.72 -5.38 10.22
CA GLU A 296 22.94 -4.90 11.58
C GLU A 296 22.61 -3.42 11.75
N ILE A 297 22.90 -2.59 10.74
CA ILE A 297 22.51 -1.18 10.73
C ILE A 297 20.99 -1.05 10.83
N ILE A 298 20.25 -1.78 9.98
CA ILE A 298 18.78 -1.73 10.02
C ILE A 298 18.25 -2.23 11.36
N GLU A 299 18.72 -3.38 11.85
CA GLU A 299 18.24 -3.93 13.12
C GLU A 299 18.53 -2.97 14.29
N THR A 300 19.71 -2.33 14.30
CA THR A 300 20.07 -1.32 15.31
C THR A 300 19.12 -0.13 15.28
N GLU A 301 18.78 0.40 14.11
CA GLU A 301 17.84 1.52 14.00
C GLU A 301 16.43 1.15 14.47
N LEU A 302 15.97 -0.07 14.18
CA LEU A 302 14.69 -0.57 14.67
C LEU A 302 14.70 -0.73 16.20
N MET A 303 15.78 -1.28 16.77
CA MET A 303 15.96 -1.45 18.21
C MET A 303 16.00 -0.11 18.94
N LEU A 304 16.72 0.88 18.41
CA LEU A 304 16.78 2.23 18.98
C LEU A 304 15.40 2.91 19.01
N ALA A 305 14.64 2.79 17.91
CA ALA A 305 13.28 3.32 17.82
C ALA A 305 12.32 2.64 18.82
N ASP A 306 12.44 1.32 18.99
CA ASP A 306 11.66 0.58 19.98
C ASP A 306 12.07 0.94 21.41
N LEU A 307 13.37 1.09 21.68
CA LEU A 307 13.90 1.47 23.00
C LEU A 307 13.34 2.82 23.43
N GLU A 308 13.36 3.82 22.55
CA GLU A 308 12.76 5.14 22.82
C GLU A 308 11.25 5.02 23.12
N SER A 309 10.54 4.19 22.36
CA SER A 309 9.10 3.94 22.57
C SER A 309 8.83 3.29 23.92
N VAL A 310 9.61 2.27 24.28
CA VAL A 310 9.49 1.50 25.51
C VAL A 310 9.81 2.37 26.72
N GLU A 311 10.89 3.17 26.68
CA GLU A 311 11.26 4.10 27.75
C GLU A 311 10.18 5.14 28.03
N LYS A 312 9.54 5.67 26.98
CA LYS A 312 8.43 6.61 27.13
C LYS A 312 7.21 5.94 27.76
N ARG A 313 6.87 4.72 27.33
CA ARG A 313 5.74 3.96 27.89
C ARG A 313 5.99 3.54 29.34
N LEU A 314 7.19 3.06 29.65
CA LEU A 314 7.58 2.64 31.00
C LEU A 314 7.51 3.80 31.98
N ARG A 315 8.08 4.97 31.64
CA ARG A 315 7.99 6.19 32.48
C ARG A 315 6.55 6.61 32.78
N ASN A 316 5.62 6.40 31.85
CA ASN A 316 4.21 6.70 32.07
C ASN A 316 3.54 5.62 32.93
N ALA A 317 3.76 4.34 32.63
CA ALA A 317 3.20 3.22 33.37
C ALA A 317 3.65 3.21 34.85
N GLU A 318 4.93 3.49 35.12
CA GLU A 318 5.47 3.56 36.49
C GLU A 318 4.86 4.70 37.32
N LYS A 319 4.52 5.84 36.70
CA LYS A 319 3.82 6.95 37.40
C LYS A 319 2.43 6.54 37.87
N HIS A 320 1.77 5.65 37.13
CA HIS A 320 0.43 5.16 37.42
C HIS A 320 0.41 3.89 38.28
N LEU A 321 1.58 3.29 38.58
CA LEU A 321 1.75 2.09 39.42
C LEU A 321 1.50 2.35 40.93
N LYS A 322 0.66 3.33 41.27
CA LYS A 322 0.24 3.65 42.65
C LYS A 322 -0.99 2.87 43.10
N SER A 323 -1.69 2.21 42.17
CA SER A 323 -2.82 1.31 42.45
C SER A 323 -2.35 -0.14 42.37
N GLY A 324 -2.86 -1.02 43.23
CA GLY A 324 -2.60 -2.47 43.20
C GLY A 324 -3.20 -3.19 41.99
N ASP A 325 -3.18 -2.55 40.81
CA ASP A 325 -3.63 -3.12 39.54
C ASP A 325 -2.60 -4.13 39.05
N LYS A 326 -2.97 -5.41 39.16
CA LYS A 326 -2.14 -6.54 38.76
C LYS A 326 -1.79 -6.49 37.27
N THR A 327 -2.69 -5.99 36.42
CA THR A 327 -2.46 -5.93 34.97
C THR A 327 -1.42 -4.89 34.59
N LEU A 328 -1.46 -3.72 35.25
CA LEU A 328 -0.46 -2.67 35.06
C LEU A 328 0.92 -3.13 35.55
N LYS A 329 0.97 -3.90 36.63
CA LYS A 329 2.21 -4.48 37.15
C LYS A 329 2.83 -5.46 36.16
N GLU A 330 2.05 -6.39 35.62
CA GLU A 330 2.49 -7.35 34.59
C GLU A 330 3.00 -6.62 33.33
N GLN A 331 2.32 -5.55 32.92
CA GLN A 331 2.76 -4.72 31.78
C GLN A 331 4.09 -4.00 32.05
N VAL A 332 4.28 -3.45 33.25
CA VAL A 332 5.55 -2.79 33.65
C VAL A 332 6.70 -3.79 33.68
N GLU A 333 6.49 -4.99 34.23
CA GLU A 333 7.50 -6.05 34.24
C GLU A 333 7.89 -6.46 32.81
N LEU A 334 6.91 -6.63 31.91
CA LEU A 334 7.18 -6.92 30.51
C LEU A 334 7.96 -5.79 29.82
N LEU A 335 7.58 -4.53 30.04
CA LEU A 335 8.28 -3.38 29.45
C LEU A 335 9.73 -3.26 29.95
N LYS A 336 10.01 -3.61 31.21
CA LYS A 336 11.37 -3.64 31.78
C LYS A 336 12.22 -4.72 31.12
N GLU A 337 11.66 -5.91 30.94
CA GLU A 337 12.37 -6.99 30.27
C GLU A 337 12.69 -6.64 28.82
N VAL A 338 11.71 -6.09 28.10
CA VAL A 338 11.89 -5.59 26.73
C VAL A 338 12.96 -4.51 26.67
N GLN A 339 12.95 -3.55 27.60
CA GLN A 339 13.97 -2.51 27.68
C GLN A 339 15.38 -3.10 27.87
N SER A 340 15.52 -4.06 28.81
CA SER A 340 16.80 -4.73 29.07
C SER A 340 17.32 -5.47 27.84
N SER A 341 16.45 -6.23 27.18
CA SER A 341 16.80 -6.95 25.94
C SER A 341 17.31 -6.00 24.86
N LEU A 342 16.61 -4.90 24.62
CA LEU A 342 17.00 -3.90 23.61
C LEU A 342 18.33 -3.21 23.96
N GLN A 343 18.58 -2.93 25.24
CA GLN A 343 19.85 -2.35 25.71
C GLN A 343 21.05 -3.30 25.55
N GLU A 344 20.80 -4.61 25.61
CA GLU A 344 21.80 -5.65 25.32
C GLU A 344 21.98 -5.92 23.81
N GLY A 345 21.28 -5.19 22.94
CA GLY A 345 21.33 -5.37 21.49
C GLY A 345 20.57 -6.61 21.00
N ARG A 346 19.60 -7.10 21.78
CA ARG A 346 18.77 -8.26 21.43
C ARG A 346 17.35 -7.80 21.06
N PRO A 347 16.86 -8.08 19.83
CA PRO A 347 15.55 -7.64 19.38
C PRO A 347 14.40 -8.30 20.15
N VAL A 348 13.22 -7.67 20.16
CA VAL A 348 12.06 -8.16 20.93
C VAL A 348 11.61 -9.56 20.54
N ARG A 349 11.83 -9.96 19.29
CA ARG A 349 11.54 -11.33 18.82
C ARG A 349 12.29 -12.43 19.57
N ASP A 350 13.44 -12.13 20.18
CA ASP A 350 14.21 -13.10 20.96
C ASP A 350 13.54 -13.45 22.29
N LEU A 351 12.59 -12.61 22.73
CA LEU A 351 11.78 -12.85 23.93
C LEU A 351 10.59 -13.79 23.65
N ILE A 352 10.36 -14.16 22.39
CA ILE A 352 9.34 -15.14 22.01
C ILE A 352 9.75 -16.51 22.58
N GLY A 353 8.87 -17.09 23.38
CA GLY A 353 9.12 -18.35 24.10
C GLY A 353 9.19 -18.14 25.61
N THR A 354 9.84 -17.07 26.06
CA THR A 354 9.76 -16.60 27.46
C THR A 354 8.41 -15.92 27.71
N TYR A 355 7.97 -15.09 26.76
CA TYR A 355 6.66 -14.43 26.78
C TYR A 355 5.78 -14.92 25.64
N SER A 356 4.46 -14.80 25.84
CA SER A 356 3.51 -15.13 24.78
C SER A 356 3.65 -14.13 23.63
N LYS A 357 3.64 -14.62 22.39
CA LYS A 357 3.68 -13.77 21.19
C LYS A 357 2.56 -12.73 21.21
N ALA A 358 1.36 -13.10 21.69
CA ALA A 358 0.24 -12.18 21.81
C ALA A 358 0.53 -11.00 22.75
N SER A 359 1.24 -11.23 23.85
CA SER A 359 1.64 -10.16 24.79
C SER A 359 2.67 -9.21 24.17
N LEU A 360 3.62 -9.74 23.38
CA LEU A 360 4.62 -8.93 22.68
C LEU A 360 4.01 -8.16 21.52
N ASP A 361 3.11 -8.79 20.74
CA ASP A 361 2.41 -8.17 19.61
C ASP A 361 1.54 -6.98 20.06
N GLN A 362 0.97 -7.02 21.27
CA GLN A 362 0.23 -5.89 21.86
C GLN A 362 1.08 -4.64 22.08
N LEU A 363 2.41 -4.78 22.19
CA LEU A 363 3.31 -3.64 22.31
C LEU A 363 3.50 -2.92 20.96
N GLN A 364 3.16 -3.56 19.84
CA GLN A 364 3.32 -3.02 18.48
C GLN A 364 4.73 -2.47 18.24
N LEU A 365 5.73 -3.23 18.68
CA LEU A 365 7.14 -2.90 18.48
C LEU A 365 7.60 -3.34 17.09
N LEU A 366 8.65 -2.71 16.57
CA LEU A 366 9.18 -2.98 15.25
C LEU A 366 9.95 -4.30 15.22
N THR A 367 10.80 -4.50 16.23
CA THR A 367 11.70 -5.65 16.37
C THR A 367 11.03 -6.93 16.85
N SER A 368 9.72 -6.89 17.14
CA SER A 368 8.90 -8.09 17.35
C SER A 368 8.41 -8.71 16.05
N LYS A 369 8.46 -7.96 14.93
CA LYS A 369 8.03 -8.44 13.61
C LYS A 369 9.05 -9.44 13.07
N PRO A 370 8.60 -10.53 12.44
CA PRO A 370 9.51 -11.47 11.80
C PRO A 370 10.18 -10.84 10.57
N ILE A 371 11.45 -11.20 10.33
CA ILE A 371 12.24 -10.79 9.16
C ILE A 371 12.48 -11.98 8.23
N LEU A 372 12.30 -11.76 6.94
CA LEU A 372 12.82 -12.61 5.86
C LEU A 372 13.93 -11.85 5.14
N TYR A 373 15.13 -12.42 5.07
CA TYR A 373 16.22 -11.83 4.30
C TYR A 373 16.14 -12.26 2.83
N ALA A 374 16.11 -11.31 1.91
CA ALA A 374 16.19 -11.57 0.48
C ALA A 374 17.58 -11.22 -0.03
N CYS A 375 18.43 -12.23 -0.21
CA CYS A 375 19.78 -12.09 -0.74
C CYS A 375 19.69 -11.86 -2.25
N ASN A 376 19.84 -10.61 -2.68
CA ASN A 376 19.88 -10.28 -4.10
C ASN A 376 21.27 -10.60 -4.66
N VAL A 377 21.34 -11.51 -5.61
CA VAL A 377 22.58 -12.02 -6.22
C VAL A 377 22.62 -11.81 -7.73
N SER A 378 23.80 -12.01 -8.32
CA SER A 378 23.97 -12.05 -9.77
C SER A 378 23.24 -13.26 -10.38
N GLU A 379 22.97 -13.22 -11.69
CA GLU A 379 22.30 -14.32 -12.42
C GLU A 379 23.03 -15.67 -12.22
N LYS A 380 24.37 -15.65 -12.22
CA LYS A 380 25.21 -16.84 -12.09
C LYS A 380 25.09 -17.50 -10.73
N ASP A 381 24.75 -16.73 -9.71
CA ASP A 381 24.66 -17.18 -8.33
C ASP A 381 23.21 -17.47 -7.92
N ALA A 382 22.22 -17.30 -8.81
CA ALA A 382 20.80 -17.38 -8.46
C ALA A 382 20.35 -18.77 -7.96
N VAL A 383 21.07 -19.83 -8.32
CA VAL A 383 20.75 -21.22 -7.94
C VAL A 383 21.42 -21.59 -6.61
N LEU A 384 22.74 -21.42 -6.49
CA LEU A 384 23.54 -21.91 -5.35
C LEU A 384 23.97 -20.82 -4.37
N GLY A 385 23.80 -19.54 -4.72
CA GLY A 385 24.34 -18.42 -3.99
C GLY A 385 25.86 -18.29 -4.14
N ASN A 386 26.45 -17.43 -3.31
CA ASN A 386 27.87 -17.11 -3.33
C ASN A 386 28.45 -16.98 -1.91
N LYS A 387 29.64 -16.38 -1.78
CA LYS A 387 30.29 -16.19 -0.48
C LYS A 387 29.46 -15.31 0.46
N LEU A 388 28.80 -14.29 -0.07
CA LEU A 388 27.98 -13.34 0.70
C LEU A 388 26.71 -14.01 1.22
N THR A 389 26.03 -14.81 0.40
CA THR A 389 24.83 -15.55 0.85
C THR A 389 25.16 -16.57 1.93
N LYS A 390 26.37 -17.15 1.94
CA LYS A 390 26.83 -18.04 3.02
C LYS A 390 27.07 -17.31 4.34
N LEU A 391 27.41 -16.02 4.31
CA LEU A 391 27.49 -15.21 5.53
C LEU A 391 26.08 -14.98 6.09
N VAL A 392 25.13 -14.63 5.21
CA VAL A 392 23.73 -14.45 5.60
C VAL A 392 23.13 -15.73 6.17
N ASP A 393 23.39 -16.89 5.54
CA ASP A 393 22.97 -18.20 6.05
C ASP A 393 23.40 -18.41 7.51
N LYS A 394 24.71 -18.23 7.81
CA LYS A 394 25.23 -18.32 9.18
C LYS A 394 24.55 -17.38 10.16
N LYS A 395 24.31 -16.12 9.76
CA LYS A 395 23.59 -15.13 10.59
C LYS A 395 22.17 -15.61 10.88
N THR A 396 21.44 -16.05 9.84
CA THR A 396 20.06 -16.51 10.00
C THR A 396 19.94 -17.76 10.86
N GLN A 397 20.90 -18.67 10.82
CA GLN A 397 20.95 -19.83 11.71
C GLN A 397 21.13 -19.44 13.18
N ALA A 398 21.96 -18.42 13.47
CA ALA A 398 22.16 -17.92 14.82
C ALA A 398 20.92 -17.21 15.39
N GLU A 399 20.19 -16.50 14.53
CA GLU A 399 19.02 -15.68 14.91
C GLU A 399 17.68 -16.40 14.72
N ASN A 400 17.70 -17.67 14.29
CA ASN A 400 16.50 -18.42 13.90
C ASN A 400 15.62 -17.65 12.87
N ALA A 401 16.28 -16.90 11.99
CA ALA A 401 15.66 -16.18 10.89
C ALA A 401 15.69 -17.03 9.61
N LYS A 402 15.02 -16.55 8.56
CA LYS A 402 15.04 -17.20 7.25
C LYS A 402 15.65 -16.29 6.20
N TYR A 403 16.18 -16.90 5.14
CA TYR A 403 16.60 -16.18 3.96
C TYR A 403 16.16 -16.88 2.67
N VAL A 404 16.07 -16.11 1.60
CA VAL A 404 15.87 -16.58 0.23
C VAL A 404 16.91 -15.94 -0.68
N ILE A 405 17.33 -16.68 -1.70
CA ILE A 405 18.21 -16.17 -2.76
C ILE A 405 17.32 -15.74 -3.92
N ILE A 406 17.49 -14.50 -4.36
CA ILE A 406 16.78 -13.92 -5.51
C ILE A 406 17.77 -13.24 -6.44
N SER A 407 17.41 -13.07 -7.70
CA SER A 407 18.13 -12.17 -8.60
C SER A 407 17.15 -11.19 -9.20
N SER A 408 17.25 -9.92 -8.81
CA SER A 408 16.36 -8.87 -9.34
C SER A 408 16.49 -8.71 -10.86
N LYS A 409 17.64 -9.07 -11.43
CA LYS A 409 17.87 -9.04 -12.88
C LYS A 409 17.05 -10.12 -13.61
N ILE A 410 17.11 -11.36 -13.12
CA ILE A 410 16.27 -12.47 -13.60
C ILE A 410 14.78 -12.09 -13.50
N GLU A 411 14.34 -11.52 -12.37
CA GLU A 411 12.94 -11.12 -12.20
C GLU A 411 12.52 -10.01 -13.17
N ALA A 412 13.40 -9.05 -13.44
CA ALA A 412 13.13 -7.99 -14.40
C ALA A 412 12.98 -8.54 -15.83
N ASP A 413 13.81 -9.49 -16.22
CA ASP A 413 13.72 -10.13 -17.54
C ASP A 413 12.43 -10.97 -17.66
N ILE A 414 12.09 -11.75 -16.62
CA ILE A 414 10.85 -12.54 -16.56
C ILE A 414 9.60 -11.65 -16.60
N ALA A 415 9.66 -10.44 -16.03
CA ALA A 415 8.53 -9.51 -16.01
C ALA A 415 8.15 -9.00 -17.41
N VAL A 416 9.06 -9.03 -18.38
CA VAL A 416 8.82 -8.61 -19.77
C VAL A 416 8.25 -9.75 -20.62
N LEU A 417 8.37 -11.01 -20.17
CA LEU A 417 7.81 -12.17 -20.86
C LEU A 417 6.29 -12.24 -20.68
N GLU A 418 5.57 -12.50 -21.77
CA GLU A 418 4.09 -12.54 -21.76
C GLU A 418 3.56 -13.97 -21.59
N SER A 419 4.20 -14.96 -22.22
CA SER A 419 3.73 -16.36 -22.18
C SER A 419 4.23 -17.11 -20.93
N PRO A 420 3.36 -17.89 -20.24
CA PRO A 420 3.80 -18.83 -19.20
C PRO A 420 4.83 -19.85 -19.69
N GLU A 421 4.75 -20.25 -20.97
CA GLU A 421 5.67 -21.21 -21.59
C GLU A 421 7.07 -20.61 -21.74
N GLU A 422 7.16 -19.37 -22.25
CA GLU A 422 8.42 -18.62 -22.34
C GLU A 422 9.08 -18.43 -20.97
N LYS A 423 8.26 -18.11 -19.95
CA LYS A 423 8.76 -17.99 -18.57
C LYS A 423 9.34 -19.30 -18.06
N LEU A 424 8.67 -20.43 -18.34
CA LEU A 424 9.14 -21.74 -17.94
C LEU A 424 10.42 -22.14 -18.67
N GLU A 425 10.50 -21.90 -19.98
CA GLU A 425 11.71 -22.14 -20.78
C GLU A 425 12.90 -21.31 -20.29
N PHE A 426 12.68 -20.02 -19.99
CA PHE A 426 13.70 -19.13 -19.44
C PHE A 426 14.22 -19.63 -18.10
N LEU A 427 13.32 -20.00 -17.18
CA LEU A 427 13.68 -20.56 -15.88
C LEU A 427 14.49 -21.86 -16.03
N ASN A 428 14.03 -22.78 -16.88
CA ASN A 428 14.72 -24.05 -17.14
C ASN A 428 16.11 -23.84 -17.74
N SER A 429 16.29 -22.84 -18.62
CA SER A 429 17.60 -22.51 -19.20
C SER A 429 18.63 -22.03 -18.17
N MET A 430 18.17 -21.60 -16.99
CA MET A 430 18.98 -21.15 -15.87
C MET A 430 18.99 -22.14 -14.69
N ASP A 431 18.52 -23.38 -14.90
CA ASP A 431 18.37 -24.40 -13.87
C ASP A 431 17.50 -23.95 -12.66
N LEU A 432 16.54 -23.05 -12.91
CA LEU A 432 15.58 -22.57 -11.93
C LEU A 432 14.23 -23.26 -12.11
N THR A 433 13.63 -23.72 -11.01
CA THR A 433 12.31 -24.36 -11.02
C THR A 433 11.17 -23.37 -10.78
N GLU A 434 11.46 -22.20 -10.21
CA GLU A 434 10.49 -21.15 -9.91
C GLU A 434 11.18 -19.79 -9.78
N THR A 435 10.39 -18.72 -9.92
CA THR A 435 10.86 -17.34 -9.75
C THR A 435 11.24 -17.04 -8.30
N GLY A 436 12.17 -16.10 -8.10
CA GLY A 436 12.50 -15.55 -6.79
C GLY A 436 11.30 -14.92 -6.10
N LEU A 437 10.38 -14.30 -6.85
CA LEU A 437 9.12 -13.79 -6.29
C LEU A 437 8.25 -14.90 -5.70
N ASN A 438 8.11 -16.04 -6.38
CA ASN A 438 7.36 -17.18 -5.86
C ASN A 438 8.03 -17.79 -4.60
N LYS A 439 9.37 -17.85 -4.57
CA LYS A 439 10.12 -18.25 -3.36
C LYS A 439 9.83 -17.33 -2.18
N ILE A 440 9.85 -16.00 -2.40
CA ILE A 440 9.50 -15.02 -1.37
C ILE A 440 8.07 -15.25 -0.87
N ILE A 441 7.09 -15.38 -1.77
CA ILE A 441 5.68 -15.58 -1.40
C ILE A 441 5.50 -16.81 -0.51
N LYS A 442 6.10 -17.94 -0.89
CA LYS A 442 6.04 -19.19 -0.11
C LYS A 442 6.66 -19.01 1.28
N GLU A 443 7.84 -18.40 1.37
CA GLU A 443 8.48 -18.17 2.66
C GLU A 443 7.73 -17.16 3.53
N VAL A 444 7.11 -16.13 2.95
CA VAL A 444 6.26 -15.18 3.68
C VAL A 444 5.02 -15.89 4.23
N TYR A 445 4.37 -16.77 3.46
CA TYR A 445 3.25 -17.59 3.96
C TYR A 445 3.67 -18.43 5.16
N ASN A 446 4.83 -19.09 5.07
CA ASN A 446 5.37 -19.87 6.17
C ASN A 446 5.74 -19.00 7.38
N LEU A 447 6.33 -17.83 7.16
CA LEU A 447 6.78 -16.90 8.20
C LEU A 447 5.62 -16.30 8.99
N LEU A 448 4.55 -15.93 8.30
CA LEU A 448 3.34 -15.35 8.88
C LEU A 448 2.33 -16.40 9.38
N ASP A 449 2.65 -17.69 9.22
CA ASP A 449 1.78 -18.82 9.52
C ASP A 449 0.41 -18.69 8.83
N LEU A 450 0.46 -18.35 7.54
CA LEU A 450 -0.71 -18.18 6.67
C LEU A 450 -1.04 -19.48 5.96
N LYS A 451 -2.35 -19.74 5.83
CA LYS A 451 -2.96 -20.87 5.13
C LYS A 451 -4.05 -20.34 4.19
N SER A 452 -4.62 -21.21 3.36
CA SER A 452 -5.68 -20.83 2.44
C SER A 452 -6.87 -21.77 2.53
N PHE A 453 -8.09 -21.21 2.53
CA PHE A 453 -9.32 -21.97 2.31
C PHE A 453 -9.94 -21.56 0.97
N PHE A 454 -10.83 -22.39 0.44
CA PHE A 454 -11.41 -22.18 -0.88
C PHE A 454 -12.93 -22.09 -0.83
N THR A 455 -13.49 -21.17 -1.59
CA THR A 455 -14.92 -21.17 -1.95
C THR A 455 -15.03 -21.55 -3.41
N ILE A 456 -15.67 -22.69 -3.69
CA ILE A 456 -15.71 -23.30 -5.02
C ILE A 456 -17.16 -23.40 -5.50
N GLY A 457 -17.41 -22.96 -6.72
CA GLY A 457 -18.70 -23.12 -7.39
C GLY A 457 -18.61 -22.87 -8.89
N PRO A 458 -19.71 -23.04 -9.64
CA PRO A 458 -19.71 -22.91 -11.11
C PRO A 458 -19.43 -21.48 -11.57
N LYS A 459 -19.71 -20.47 -10.75
CA LYS A 459 -19.42 -19.06 -11.08
C LYS A 459 -17.96 -18.71 -10.85
N GLU A 460 -17.41 -19.10 -9.71
CA GLU A 460 -16.03 -18.76 -9.35
C GLU A 460 -15.43 -19.80 -8.39
N ALA A 461 -14.12 -19.94 -8.49
CA ALA A 461 -13.25 -20.57 -7.51
C ALA A 461 -12.35 -19.49 -6.91
N HIS A 462 -12.40 -19.32 -5.59
CA HIS A 462 -11.67 -18.24 -4.90
C HIS A 462 -10.89 -18.81 -3.72
N ALA A 463 -9.60 -18.46 -3.64
CA ALA A 463 -8.74 -18.75 -2.51
C ALA A 463 -8.66 -17.56 -1.54
N TRP A 464 -8.84 -17.84 -0.25
CA TRP A 464 -8.84 -16.86 0.82
C TRP A 464 -7.73 -17.15 1.81
N THR A 465 -6.86 -16.17 2.04
CA THR A 465 -5.76 -16.26 3.01
C THR A 465 -6.28 -16.11 4.43
N PHE A 466 -5.80 -16.93 5.36
CA PHE A 466 -6.09 -16.80 6.77
C PHE A 466 -4.89 -17.20 7.63
N LYS A 467 -4.83 -16.68 8.87
CA LYS A 467 -3.81 -17.08 9.84
C LYS A 467 -4.20 -18.41 10.48
N ASN A 468 -3.25 -19.33 10.58
CA ASN A 468 -3.46 -20.64 11.20
C ASN A 468 -4.09 -20.53 12.60
N GLY A 469 -5.00 -21.45 12.90
CA GLY A 469 -5.75 -21.47 14.16
C GLY A 469 -6.96 -20.51 14.21
N ILE A 470 -7.29 -19.82 13.11
CA ILE A 470 -8.54 -19.04 13.03
C ILE A 470 -9.77 -19.94 13.17
N LEU A 471 -10.80 -19.42 13.84
CA LEU A 471 -12.09 -20.09 13.97
C LEU A 471 -12.99 -19.82 12.75
N ALA A 472 -13.89 -20.76 12.43
CA ALA A 472 -14.79 -20.69 11.28
C ALA A 472 -15.58 -19.36 11.17
N PRO A 473 -16.13 -18.76 12.25
CA PRO A 473 -16.84 -17.48 12.15
C PRO A 473 -15.93 -16.34 11.69
N ARG A 474 -14.70 -16.27 12.23
CA ARG A 474 -13.72 -15.25 11.83
C ARG A 474 -13.23 -15.45 10.41
N ALA A 475 -13.07 -16.70 9.97
CA ALA A 475 -12.75 -17.01 8.58
C ALA A 475 -13.87 -16.57 7.63
N ALA A 476 -15.14 -16.73 8.02
CA ALA A 476 -16.27 -16.20 7.27
C ALA A 476 -16.22 -14.66 7.16
N GLY A 477 -15.77 -13.99 8.23
CA GLY A 477 -15.52 -12.54 8.27
C GLY A 477 -14.53 -12.02 7.23
N ILE A 478 -13.56 -12.85 6.81
CA ILE A 478 -12.60 -12.52 5.74
C ILE A 478 -13.31 -12.30 4.39
N ILE A 479 -14.40 -13.04 4.15
CA ILE A 479 -15.24 -12.86 2.95
C ILE A 479 -16.10 -11.60 3.11
N HIS A 480 -16.82 -11.50 4.23
CA HIS A 480 -17.64 -10.36 4.54
C HIS A 480 -17.97 -10.29 6.04
N THR A 481 -17.97 -9.08 6.61
CA THR A 481 -18.22 -8.89 8.05
C THR A 481 -19.60 -9.38 8.52
N ASP A 482 -20.60 -9.36 7.64
CA ASP A 482 -21.93 -9.91 7.94
C ASP A 482 -21.94 -11.42 8.12
N PHE A 483 -21.03 -12.16 7.46
CA PHE A 483 -20.98 -13.61 7.60
C PHE A 483 -20.45 -14.01 8.98
N GLU A 484 -19.55 -13.23 9.56
CA GLU A 484 -19.07 -13.43 10.92
C GLU A 484 -20.18 -13.16 11.94
N LYS A 485 -20.90 -12.04 11.80
CA LYS A 485 -22.00 -11.67 12.72
C LYS A 485 -23.17 -12.63 12.64
N GLY A 486 -23.54 -13.03 11.43
CA GLY A 486 -24.66 -13.91 11.14
C GLY A 486 -24.31 -15.40 11.16
N PHE A 487 -23.09 -15.79 11.53
CA PHE A 487 -22.60 -17.17 11.37
C PHE A 487 -23.51 -18.19 12.05
N ILE A 488 -23.95 -19.19 11.28
CA ILE A 488 -24.72 -20.35 11.75
C ILE A 488 -23.82 -21.58 11.82
N ARG A 489 -23.22 -21.96 10.68
CA ARG A 489 -22.37 -23.14 10.52
C ARG A 489 -21.56 -23.06 9.23
N ALA A 490 -20.49 -23.84 9.13
CA ALA A 490 -19.70 -24.02 7.92
C ALA A 490 -19.91 -25.43 7.34
N GLU A 491 -20.25 -25.53 6.06
CA GLU A 491 -20.20 -26.78 5.30
C GLU A 491 -18.76 -26.93 4.77
N ILE A 492 -18.03 -27.96 5.23
CA ILE A 492 -16.60 -28.12 4.95
C ILE A 492 -16.33 -29.48 4.32
N ILE A 493 -15.56 -29.45 3.23
CA ILE A 493 -14.99 -30.63 2.56
C ILE A 493 -13.48 -30.43 2.52
N SER A 494 -12.70 -31.44 2.90
CA SER A 494 -11.24 -31.34 2.78
C SER A 494 -10.82 -31.31 1.32
N TYR A 495 -9.72 -30.62 0.98
CA TYR A 495 -9.17 -30.62 -0.38
C TYR A 495 -9.05 -32.05 -0.96
N ASN A 496 -8.45 -32.96 -0.18
CA ASN A 496 -8.23 -34.34 -0.61
C ASN A 496 -9.54 -35.08 -0.89
N ASP A 497 -10.55 -34.93 -0.03
CA ASP A 497 -11.85 -35.56 -0.26
C ASP A 497 -12.55 -34.97 -1.50
N TYR A 498 -12.45 -33.66 -1.71
CA TYR A 498 -13.04 -32.98 -2.87
C TYR A 498 -12.43 -33.47 -4.19
N ILE A 499 -11.10 -33.61 -4.24
CA ILE A 499 -10.39 -34.13 -5.42
C ILE A 499 -10.70 -35.62 -5.63
N ASN A 500 -10.57 -36.45 -4.60
CA ASN A 500 -10.74 -37.90 -4.72
C ASN A 500 -12.16 -38.31 -5.10
N LEU A 501 -13.15 -37.52 -4.68
CA LEU A 501 -14.56 -37.79 -4.94
C LEU A 501 -15.10 -36.99 -6.12
N ASP A 502 -14.26 -36.23 -6.83
CA ASP A 502 -14.66 -35.52 -8.05
C ASP A 502 -15.83 -34.55 -7.82
N GLY A 503 -15.70 -33.70 -6.80
CA GLY A 503 -16.57 -32.55 -6.57
C GLY A 503 -17.51 -32.64 -5.37
N GLU A 504 -18.24 -31.54 -5.14
CA GLU A 504 -19.09 -31.33 -3.97
C GLU A 504 -20.22 -32.36 -3.84
N ALA A 505 -20.92 -32.66 -4.94
CA ALA A 505 -22.09 -33.54 -4.93
C ALA A 505 -21.73 -34.97 -4.47
N LYS A 506 -20.68 -35.55 -5.07
CA LYS A 506 -20.18 -36.88 -4.72
C LYS A 506 -19.56 -36.91 -3.33
N ALA A 507 -18.85 -35.84 -2.92
CA ALA A 507 -18.33 -35.71 -1.56
C ALA A 507 -19.45 -35.69 -0.50
N LYS A 508 -20.58 -35.04 -0.82
CA LYS A 508 -21.78 -35.03 0.03
C LYS A 508 -22.46 -36.39 0.10
N GLU A 509 -22.62 -37.08 -1.03
CA GLU A 509 -23.20 -38.45 -1.08
C GLU A 509 -22.35 -39.46 -0.30
N ALA A 510 -21.03 -39.33 -0.34
CA ALA A 510 -20.09 -40.15 0.43
C ALA A 510 -19.97 -39.75 1.91
N GLY A 511 -20.74 -38.77 2.38
CA GLY A 511 -20.71 -38.30 3.77
C GLY A 511 -19.44 -37.59 4.20
N LYS A 512 -18.65 -37.06 3.25
CA LYS A 512 -17.40 -36.32 3.51
C LYS A 512 -17.60 -34.82 3.73
N MET A 513 -18.79 -34.31 3.47
CA MET A 513 -19.17 -32.93 3.79
C MET A 513 -19.57 -32.83 5.26
N ARG A 514 -18.73 -32.15 6.05
CA ARG A 514 -18.95 -31.93 7.48
C ARG A 514 -19.70 -30.63 7.73
N LEU A 515 -20.52 -30.61 8.77
CA LEU A 515 -21.16 -29.40 9.29
C LEU A 515 -20.44 -28.99 10.56
N GLU A 516 -19.70 -27.89 10.47
CA GLU A 516 -18.81 -27.43 11.52
C GLU A 516 -19.38 -26.18 12.22
N GLY A 517 -19.23 -26.14 13.54
CA GLY A 517 -19.73 -25.08 14.40
C GLY A 517 -18.77 -23.91 14.58
N LYS A 518 -19.07 -23.05 15.55
CA LYS A 518 -18.28 -21.83 15.83
C LYS A 518 -16.86 -22.11 16.33
N ASP A 519 -16.66 -23.26 16.98
CA ASP A 519 -15.37 -23.64 17.58
C ASP A 519 -14.44 -24.38 16.61
N TYR A 520 -14.89 -24.61 15.37
CA TYR A 520 -14.06 -25.28 14.38
C TYR A 520 -12.88 -24.38 13.99
N LYS A 521 -11.68 -24.96 14.06
CA LYS A 521 -10.44 -24.34 13.58
C LYS A 521 -10.27 -24.69 12.12
N MET A 522 -10.24 -23.67 11.27
CA MET A 522 -10.05 -23.85 9.82
C MET A 522 -8.75 -24.59 9.53
N GLN A 523 -8.81 -25.52 8.58
CA GLN A 523 -7.65 -26.26 8.10
C GLN A 523 -7.22 -25.74 6.74
N ASP A 524 -5.94 -25.89 6.42
CA ASP A 524 -5.42 -25.52 5.13
C ASP A 524 -6.02 -26.38 4.02
N GLY A 525 -6.49 -25.73 2.97
CA GLY A 525 -7.17 -26.35 1.85
C GLY A 525 -8.63 -26.74 2.10
N ASP A 526 -9.24 -26.31 3.21
CA ASP A 526 -10.69 -26.52 3.41
C ASP A 526 -11.47 -25.88 2.26
N VAL A 527 -12.35 -26.65 1.62
CA VAL A 527 -13.36 -26.17 0.68
C VAL A 527 -14.62 -25.91 1.48
N VAL A 528 -15.02 -24.65 1.58
CA VAL A 528 -16.04 -24.21 2.56
C VAL A 528 -17.19 -23.45 1.91
N HIS A 529 -18.39 -23.70 2.43
CA HIS A 529 -19.58 -22.91 2.22
C HIS A 529 -20.17 -22.45 3.57
N PHE A 530 -20.13 -21.15 3.84
CA PHE A 530 -20.64 -20.59 5.09
C PHE A 530 -22.15 -20.37 5.05
N ARG A 531 -22.86 -20.87 6.07
CA ARG A 531 -24.27 -20.57 6.31
C ARG A 531 -24.38 -19.47 7.35
N PHE A 532 -25.10 -18.40 7.02
CA PHE A 532 -25.31 -17.25 7.88
C PHE A 532 -26.75 -16.75 7.77
N ASN A 533 -27.22 -16.06 8.80
CA ASN A 533 -28.48 -15.34 8.78
C ASN A 533 -28.22 -13.87 8.47
N VAL A 534 -29.09 -13.26 7.64
CA VAL A 534 -29.02 -11.83 7.26
C VAL A 534 -29.85 -10.99 8.21
#